data_AF-A0A673ZI64-F1
#
_entry.id   AF-A0A673ZI64-F1
#
_cell.length_a   1.000
_cell.length_b   1.000
_cell.length_c   1.000
_cell.angle_alpha   90.00
_cell.angle_beta   90.00
_cell.angle_gamma   90.00
#
_symmetry.space_group_name_H-M   'P 1'
#
loop_
_entity.id
_entity.type
_entity.pdbx_description
1 polymer ?
#
loop_
_entity_poly.entity_id
_entity_poly.type
_entity_poly.pdbx_seq_one_letter_code
_entity_poly.pdbx_strand_id
1 'polypeptide(L)'
;MVRQDFKQPKLSNINMMPSNCSRCTHNIQENDRLTARIAVLQAQLQTQSLGKGNFSVGKDETASVPPASTDSNVSINPLARSPQPDIFLMASGGKRCRNAQPVSLIQPTETFNRFSPLSEWESEAETSLVSAPPVVGSETPTAPTISSDKLKTLVIGDSITRSIRLKTNHPAIIHCLPGGRATDVKANLKTVLAKAKTGECREYRDIVIHVGTNDVRMKQSEVTKRNIASACKSARKMCRHRLIVSGPLPVRGSDELYSRVSQLNRWMKTVFCPSQKIEFVDNWPSFWDSPTNRTKPGLLRSDGLHPSWRGALILSTNIDRALTPLAPQ
;
A
#
# COMPACT_ATOMS: atom_id res chain seq x y z
N MET A 1 -53.75 3.83 28.75
CA MET A 1 -53.77 3.98 27.27
C MET A 1 -53.00 5.25 26.98
N VAL A 2 -51.83 5.22 26.33
CA VAL A 2 -51.64 5.00 24.88
C VAL A 2 -50.25 4.37 24.66
N ARG A 3 -50.19 3.23 23.95
CA ARG A 3 -48.96 2.70 23.36
C ARG A 3 -48.66 3.54 22.10
N GLN A 4 -47.51 4.19 22.03
CA GLN A 4 -47.01 4.73 20.78
C GLN A 4 -46.06 3.70 20.16
N ASP A 5 -46.56 3.00 19.14
CA ASP A 5 -45.77 2.13 18.28
C ASP A 5 -44.84 2.97 17.41
N PHE A 6 -43.53 2.88 17.65
CA PHE A 6 -42.52 3.38 16.72
C PHE A 6 -42.51 2.48 15.47
N LYS A 7 -43.18 2.93 14.40
CA LYS A 7 -43.05 2.36 13.06
C LYS A 7 -41.60 2.48 12.60
N GLN A 8 -40.97 1.35 12.27
CA GLN A 8 -39.73 1.33 11.51
C GLN A 8 -39.95 2.02 10.15
N PRO A 9 -39.00 2.85 9.66
CA PRO A 9 -39.08 3.38 8.31
C PRO A 9 -38.93 2.21 7.32
N LYS A 10 -39.95 2.00 6.49
CA LYS A 10 -39.87 1.12 5.33
C LYS A 10 -38.74 1.64 4.45
N LEU A 11 -37.73 0.80 4.22
CA LEU A 11 -36.76 0.98 3.15
C LEU A 11 -37.55 1.04 1.84
N SER A 12 -37.71 2.24 1.30
CA SER A 12 -38.20 2.42 -0.07
C SER A 12 -37.17 1.77 -0.98
N ASN A 13 -37.63 0.85 -1.85
CA ASN A 13 -36.83 0.32 -2.94
C ASN A 13 -36.34 1.49 -3.79
N ILE A 14 -35.07 1.84 -3.63
CA ILE A 14 -34.38 2.74 -4.54
C ILE A 14 -34.24 1.96 -5.85
N ASN A 15 -35.16 2.19 -6.78
CA ASN A 15 -35.00 1.77 -8.17
C ASN A 15 -33.83 2.57 -8.75
N MET A 16 -32.62 2.03 -8.59
CA MET A 16 -31.41 2.58 -9.17
C MET A 16 -31.50 2.33 -10.67
N MET A 17 -31.73 3.38 -11.46
CA MET A 17 -31.72 3.27 -12.92
C MET A 17 -30.40 2.63 -13.38
N PRO A 18 -30.43 1.65 -14.28
CA PRO A 18 -29.21 0.98 -14.72
C PRO A 18 -28.30 2.00 -15.40
N SER A 19 -27.11 2.20 -14.82
CA SER A 19 -26.08 3.02 -15.43
C SER A 19 -25.59 2.33 -16.71
N ASN A 20 -25.72 2.98 -17.86
CA ASN A 20 -25.20 2.51 -19.17
C ASN A 20 -23.66 2.51 -19.26
N CYS A 21 -22.96 2.43 -18.13
CA CYS A 21 -21.52 2.30 -18.09
C CYS A 21 -21.13 0.85 -18.38
N SER A 22 -20.37 0.62 -19.45
CA SER A 22 -19.87 -0.71 -19.85
C SER A 22 -19.20 -1.48 -18.72
N ARG A 23 -18.51 -0.76 -17.83
CA ARG A 23 -17.86 -1.32 -16.64
C ARG A 23 -18.85 -1.75 -15.56
N CYS A 24 -19.96 -1.03 -15.39
CA CYS A 24 -21.03 -1.43 -14.47
C CYS A 24 -21.77 -2.66 -15.02
N THR A 25 -22.07 -2.70 -16.32
CA THR A 25 -22.70 -3.86 -16.97
C THR A 25 -21.85 -5.12 -16.84
N HIS A 26 -20.54 -5.01 -17.09
CA HIS A 26 -19.61 -6.13 -16.91
C HIS A 26 -19.55 -6.61 -15.45
N ASN A 27 -19.53 -5.69 -14.47
CA ASN A 27 -19.52 -6.06 -13.06
C ASN A 27 -20.82 -6.71 -12.59
N ILE A 28 -21.97 -6.30 -13.13
CA ILE A 28 -23.27 -6.91 -12.86
C ILE A 28 -23.28 -8.34 -13.42
N GLN A 29 -22.88 -8.53 -14.68
CA GLN A 29 -22.81 -9.85 -15.30
C GLN A 29 -21.88 -10.81 -14.56
N GLU A 30 -20.72 -10.33 -14.09
CA GLU A 30 -19.79 -11.17 -13.34
C GLU A 30 -20.33 -11.49 -11.93
N ASN A 31 -21.05 -10.57 -11.29
CA ASN A 31 -21.74 -10.85 -10.02
C ASN A 31 -22.85 -11.90 -10.18
N ASP A 32 -23.65 -11.83 -11.25
CA ASP A 32 -24.69 -12.82 -11.54
C ASP A 32 -24.06 -14.20 -11.78
N ARG A 33 -22.97 -14.25 -12.54
CA ARG A 33 -22.20 -15.48 -12.79
C ARG A 33 -21.64 -16.08 -11.51
N LEU A 34 -21.09 -15.26 -10.62
CA LEU A 34 -20.56 -15.70 -9.33
C LEU A 34 -21.68 -16.23 -8.43
N THR A 35 -22.83 -15.56 -8.41
CA THR A 35 -24.02 -15.98 -7.65
C THR A 35 -24.51 -17.35 -8.11
N ALA A 36 -24.57 -17.58 -9.42
CA ALA A 36 -24.93 -18.88 -9.98
C ALA A 36 -23.94 -20.00 -9.58
N ARG A 37 -22.63 -19.70 -9.61
CA ARG A 37 -21.60 -20.68 -9.17
C ARG A 37 -21.71 -21.00 -7.68
N ILE A 38 -21.99 -20.01 -6.85
CA ILE A 38 -22.20 -20.22 -5.40
C ILE A 38 -23.41 -21.14 -5.17
N ALA A 39 -24.52 -20.91 -5.87
CA ALA A 39 -25.71 -21.75 -5.75
C ALA A 39 -25.45 -23.21 -6.14
N VAL A 40 -24.70 -23.44 -7.24
CA VAL A 40 -24.31 -24.81 -7.66
C VAL A 40 -23.42 -25.48 -6.62
N LEU A 41 -22.43 -24.77 -6.08
CA LEU A 41 -21.54 -25.32 -5.05
C LEU A 41 -22.29 -25.62 -3.75
N GLN A 42 -23.27 -24.79 -3.37
CA GLN A 42 -24.14 -25.05 -2.22
C GLN A 42 -25.00 -26.29 -2.43
N ALA A 43 -25.58 -26.48 -3.62
CA ALA A 43 -26.33 -27.68 -3.96
C ALA A 43 -25.46 -28.95 -3.94
N GLN A 44 -24.22 -28.87 -4.43
CA GLN A 44 -23.26 -29.97 -4.39
C GLN A 44 -22.83 -30.32 -2.95
N LEU A 45 -22.70 -29.34 -2.06
CA LEU A 45 -22.42 -29.59 -0.66
C LEU A 45 -23.59 -30.29 0.05
N GLN A 46 -24.83 -29.90 -0.29
CA GLN A 46 -26.03 -30.52 0.27
C GLN A 46 -26.20 -31.97 -0.18
N THR A 47 -25.88 -32.31 -1.43
CA THR A 47 -25.93 -33.69 -1.92
C THR A 47 -24.80 -34.57 -1.35
N GLN A 48 -23.62 -34.00 -1.09
CA GLN A 48 -22.55 -34.72 -0.37
C GLN A 48 -22.87 -34.98 1.10
N SER A 49 -23.67 -34.12 1.74
CA SER A 49 -24.17 -34.33 3.11
C SER A 49 -25.25 -35.41 3.21
N LEU A 50 -25.95 -35.73 2.12
CA LEU A 50 -26.99 -36.77 2.05
C LEU A 50 -26.46 -38.14 1.57
N GLY A 51 -25.22 -38.21 1.10
CA GLY A 51 -24.59 -39.44 0.59
C GLY A 51 -23.87 -40.30 1.65
N LYS A 52 -23.96 -39.97 2.94
CA LYS A 52 -23.41 -40.78 4.05
C LYS A 52 -24.52 -41.23 4.99
N GLY A 53 -25.40 -42.09 4.48
CA GLY A 53 -26.42 -42.78 5.25
C GLY A 53 -26.39 -44.28 4.97
N ASN A 54 -25.87 -45.03 5.94
CA ASN A 54 -26.18 -46.43 6.29
C ASN A 54 -25.75 -47.55 5.33
N PHE A 55 -24.58 -48.14 5.60
CA PHE A 55 -24.34 -49.57 5.36
C PHE A 55 -24.75 -50.33 6.62
N SER A 56 -25.85 -51.07 6.55
CA SER A 56 -26.21 -52.08 7.54
C SER A 56 -25.86 -53.47 7.02
N VAL A 57 -25.18 -54.21 7.89
CA VAL A 57 -24.77 -55.61 7.80
C VAL A 57 -25.94 -56.54 7.45
N GLY A 58 -25.68 -57.50 6.57
CA GLY A 58 -26.47 -58.71 6.35
C GLY A 58 -25.59 -59.81 5.75
N LYS A 59 -25.33 -60.85 6.53
CA LYS A 59 -24.73 -62.13 6.10
C LYS A 59 -25.84 -63.01 5.49
N ASP A 60 -25.56 -63.68 4.38
CA ASP A 60 -25.52 -65.16 4.28
C ASP A 60 -25.27 -65.66 2.84
N GLU A 61 -24.75 -66.89 2.80
CA GLU A 61 -24.28 -67.78 1.71
C GLU A 61 -25.17 -67.82 0.44
N THR A 62 -24.75 -68.11 -0.79
CA THR A 62 -24.09 -69.35 -1.28
C THR A 62 -23.73 -69.24 -2.79
N ALA A 63 -22.61 -69.84 -3.18
CA ALA A 63 -22.19 -70.43 -4.48
C ALA A 63 -22.82 -70.04 -5.85
N SER A 64 -21.96 -69.68 -6.83
CA SER A 64 -21.68 -70.44 -8.09
C SER A 64 -21.17 -69.54 -9.25
N VAL A 65 -20.13 -69.99 -9.96
CA VAL A 65 -19.43 -69.38 -11.12
C VAL A 65 -18.89 -70.56 -11.97
N PRO A 66 -18.63 -70.49 -13.32
CA PRO A 66 -19.20 -69.77 -14.47
C PRO A 66 -19.48 -70.76 -15.66
N PRO A 67 -19.42 -70.47 -17.01
CA PRO A 67 -18.37 -69.77 -17.82
C PRO A 67 -18.93 -68.66 -18.76
N ALA A 68 -18.22 -67.54 -18.98
CA ALA A 68 -17.26 -67.23 -20.06
C ALA A 68 -17.82 -67.14 -21.50
N SER A 69 -17.80 -65.92 -22.07
CA SER A 69 -17.66 -65.68 -23.52
C SER A 69 -17.06 -64.29 -23.77
N THR A 70 -16.20 -64.24 -24.79
CA THR A 70 -15.29 -63.17 -25.20
C THR A 70 -15.95 -62.07 -26.04
N ASP A 71 -15.39 -60.85 -25.98
CA ASP A 71 -14.77 -60.11 -27.11
C ASP A 71 -15.00 -58.59 -27.16
N SER A 72 -13.87 -57.91 -27.40
CA SER A 72 -13.66 -56.66 -28.15
C SER A 72 -13.83 -55.27 -27.49
N ASN A 73 -12.68 -54.71 -27.10
CA ASN A 73 -12.09 -53.42 -27.52
C ASN A 73 -12.96 -52.14 -27.57
N VAL A 74 -12.68 -51.16 -26.70
CA VAL A 74 -12.23 -49.79 -27.10
C VAL A 74 -11.38 -49.20 -25.97
N SER A 75 -10.16 -48.76 -26.32
CA SER A 75 -9.15 -48.11 -25.47
C SER A 75 -9.40 -46.61 -25.35
N ILE A 76 -9.56 -46.06 -24.13
CA ILE A 76 -9.15 -44.69 -23.74
C ILE A 76 -8.70 -44.69 -22.27
N ASN A 77 -7.45 -44.26 -22.01
CA ASN A 77 -6.84 -44.04 -20.69
C ASN A 77 -7.63 -43.05 -19.80
N PRO A 78 -7.56 -43.22 -18.48
CA PRO A 78 -7.35 -42.05 -17.63
C PRO A 78 -6.26 -42.22 -16.57
N LEU A 79 -5.52 -41.12 -16.40
CA LEU A 79 -4.69 -40.79 -15.25
C LEU A 79 -5.47 -40.95 -13.92
N ALA A 80 -4.76 -41.42 -12.89
CA ALA A 80 -4.49 -40.70 -11.64
C ALA A 80 -4.40 -41.68 -10.44
N ARG A 81 -3.17 -41.98 -10.04
CA ARG A 81 -2.87 -42.69 -8.79
C ARG A 81 -2.55 -41.64 -7.71
N SER A 82 -3.39 -41.61 -6.67
CA SER A 82 -3.14 -40.90 -5.41
C SER A 82 -2.00 -41.56 -4.62
N PRO A 83 -1.30 -40.80 -3.77
CA PRO A 83 -0.86 -41.32 -2.48
C PRO A 83 -1.50 -40.56 -1.30
N GLN A 84 -1.81 -41.36 -0.27
CA GLN A 84 -2.39 -41.07 1.05
C GLN A 84 -1.64 -39.99 1.86
N PRO A 85 -2.30 -39.34 2.86
CA PRO A 85 -1.61 -38.67 3.95
C PRO A 85 -1.60 -39.57 5.20
N ASP A 86 -0.42 -39.74 5.80
CA ASP A 86 -0.30 -40.13 7.20
C ASP A 86 0.71 -39.22 7.89
N ILE A 87 0.52 -39.09 9.21
CA ILE A 87 1.39 -38.49 10.22
C ILE A 87 1.28 -36.96 10.37
N PHE A 88 0.65 -36.49 11.46
CA PHE A 88 1.37 -35.88 12.61
C PHE A 88 0.44 -35.45 13.77
N LEU A 89 0.71 -36.08 14.92
CA LEU A 89 0.76 -35.60 16.32
C LEU A 89 -0.45 -34.93 17.01
N MET A 90 -0.86 -35.63 18.08
CA MET A 90 -1.50 -35.11 19.29
C MET A 90 -0.63 -34.03 19.96
N ALA A 91 -1.26 -32.92 20.36
CA ALA A 91 -0.72 -31.98 21.35
C ALA A 91 -1.77 -31.65 22.41
N SER A 92 -1.50 -32.19 23.60
CA SER A 92 -1.77 -31.71 24.97
C SER A 92 -2.68 -30.49 25.17
N GLY A 93 -3.67 -30.68 26.05
CA GLY A 93 -4.53 -29.64 26.59
C GLY A 93 -3.82 -28.58 27.45
N GLY A 94 -4.51 -27.45 27.62
CA GLY A 94 -4.06 -26.35 28.45
C GLY A 94 -5.02 -25.16 28.50
N LYS A 95 -5.91 -25.21 29.49
CA LYS A 95 -6.45 -24.09 30.28
C LYS A 95 -7.38 -23.06 29.61
N ARG A 96 -8.66 -23.27 29.91
CA ARG A 96 -9.77 -22.31 30.00
C ARG A 96 -9.40 -21.17 30.98
N CYS A 97 -9.56 -19.92 30.55
CA CYS A 97 -9.78 -18.79 31.45
C CYS A 97 -11.06 -18.07 31.02
N ARG A 98 -12.11 -18.23 31.84
CA ARG A 98 -13.28 -17.35 31.86
C ARG A 98 -13.05 -16.35 32.98
N ASN A 99 -13.21 -15.06 32.70
CA ASN A 99 -13.90 -14.11 33.55
C ASN A 99 -14.01 -12.77 32.82
N ALA A 100 -15.21 -12.50 32.31
CA ALA A 100 -15.67 -11.17 31.97
C ALA A 100 -16.77 -10.83 32.98
N GLN A 101 -16.71 -9.62 33.56
CA GLN A 101 -17.88 -8.95 34.12
C GLN A 101 -17.81 -7.44 33.82
N PRO A 102 -18.97 -6.78 33.76
CA PRO A 102 -19.23 -5.68 32.85
C PRO A 102 -19.04 -4.32 33.53
N VAL A 103 -18.55 -3.33 32.79
CA VAL A 103 -18.62 -1.93 33.25
C VAL A 103 -19.68 -1.20 32.42
N SER A 104 -20.53 -0.52 33.18
CA SER A 104 -21.81 0.09 32.88
C SER A 104 -21.79 1.22 31.85
N LEU A 105 -22.95 1.35 31.20
CA LEU A 105 -23.45 2.48 30.43
C LEU A 105 -23.07 3.85 31.02
N ILE A 106 -22.36 4.66 30.23
CA ILE A 106 -22.39 6.12 30.34
C ILE A 106 -23.19 6.63 29.13
N GLN A 107 -24.16 7.49 29.44
CA GLN A 107 -25.18 8.07 28.58
C GLN A 107 -24.64 8.98 27.45
N PRO A 108 -25.44 9.27 26.41
CA PRO A 108 -24.98 10.01 25.23
C PRO A 108 -24.82 11.49 25.56
N THR A 109 -23.62 12.05 25.32
CA THR A 109 -23.42 13.50 25.30
C THR A 109 -23.37 13.95 23.85
N GLU A 110 -24.22 14.92 23.52
CA GLU A 110 -24.42 15.48 22.19
C GLU A 110 -23.11 15.99 21.57
N THR A 111 -22.83 15.57 20.34
CA THR A 111 -21.75 16.12 19.53
C THR A 111 -22.19 17.46 18.94
N PHE A 112 -21.77 18.57 19.56
CA PHE A 112 -21.81 19.87 18.91
C PHE A 112 -20.69 20.00 17.87
N ASN A 113 -21.08 20.45 16.68
CA ASN A 113 -20.24 20.70 15.52
C ASN A 113 -19.02 21.57 15.88
N ARG A 114 -17.81 21.05 15.68
CA ARG A 114 -16.55 21.79 15.83
C ARG A 114 -16.11 22.43 14.52
N PHE A 115 -17.02 23.18 13.90
CA PHE A 115 -16.67 24.17 12.88
C PHE A 115 -16.87 25.56 13.47
N SER A 116 -15.76 26.20 13.85
CA SER A 116 -15.67 27.65 13.87
C SER A 116 -14.39 28.07 13.15
N PRO A 117 -14.46 29.09 12.26
CA PRO A 117 -13.32 29.59 11.52
C PRO A 117 -12.51 30.58 12.37
N LEU A 118 -11.20 30.44 12.36
CA LEU A 118 -10.22 31.48 12.66
C LEU A 118 -9.50 31.71 11.32
N SER A 119 -9.33 32.89 10.76
CA SER A 119 -9.22 34.22 11.36
C SER A 119 -9.40 35.28 10.26
N GLU A 120 -9.91 36.43 10.66
CA GLU A 120 -9.94 37.68 9.91
C GLU A 120 -8.51 38.16 9.56
N TRP A 121 -8.39 38.72 8.36
CA TRP A 121 -7.20 39.39 7.85
C TRP A 121 -7.35 40.88 8.19
N GLU A 122 -6.58 41.37 9.15
CA GLU A 122 -6.43 42.81 9.36
C GLU A 122 -5.28 43.33 8.52
N SER A 123 -5.68 44.16 7.56
CA SER A 123 -4.86 45.04 6.75
C SER A 123 -4.60 46.35 7.48
N GLU A 124 -3.35 46.76 7.56
CA GLU A 124 -3.00 48.18 7.78
C GLU A 124 -2.09 48.67 6.65
N ALA A 125 -2.49 49.81 6.09
CA ALA A 125 -1.80 50.51 5.02
C ALA A 125 -1.17 51.81 5.56
N GLU A 126 0.03 52.07 5.04
CA GLU A 126 0.75 53.34 4.78
C GLU A 126 0.67 54.55 5.72
N THR A 127 1.84 55.19 5.95
CA THR A 127 2.14 56.54 5.42
C THR A 127 3.61 57.00 5.60
N SER A 128 4.21 57.44 4.48
CA SER A 128 5.05 58.64 4.24
C SER A 128 6.39 58.94 4.98
N LEU A 129 7.48 58.91 4.18
CA LEU A 129 8.62 59.85 3.99
C LEU A 129 9.34 60.52 5.18
N VAL A 130 10.68 60.36 5.25
CA VAL A 130 11.73 61.44 5.32
C VAL A 130 13.16 60.82 5.24
N SER A 131 14.07 61.59 4.65
CA SER A 131 15.43 61.30 4.13
C SER A 131 16.57 60.93 5.11
N ALA A 132 17.64 60.36 4.54
CA ALA A 132 18.88 59.78 5.11
C ALA A 132 19.86 60.76 5.83
N PRO A 133 20.95 60.23 6.47
CA PRO A 133 22.26 60.17 5.78
C PRO A 133 23.09 58.87 6.05
N PRO A 134 24.24 58.65 5.35
CA PRO A 134 24.91 57.35 5.23
C PRO A 134 26.19 57.22 6.07
N VAL A 135 26.42 56.10 6.77
CA VAL A 135 27.75 55.73 7.31
C VAL A 135 27.92 54.20 7.44
N VAL A 136 28.89 53.68 6.67
CA VAL A 136 29.91 52.66 6.98
C VAL A 136 29.49 51.22 7.33
N GLY A 137 29.65 50.36 6.31
CA GLY A 137 30.44 49.12 6.33
C GLY A 137 30.39 48.25 7.58
N SER A 138 29.46 47.30 7.60
CA SER A 138 29.61 46.06 8.36
C SER A 138 29.39 44.90 7.40
N GLU A 139 30.49 44.30 6.94
CA GLU A 139 30.46 43.06 6.17
C GLU A 139 29.88 41.96 7.07
N THR A 140 28.65 41.57 6.78
CA THR A 140 28.05 40.37 7.36
C THR A 140 28.78 39.16 6.78
N PRO A 141 29.15 38.14 7.59
CA PRO A 141 29.82 36.96 7.08
C PRO A 141 28.87 36.22 6.13
N THR A 142 29.12 36.33 4.84
CA THR A 142 28.39 35.62 3.80
C THR A 142 28.55 34.13 4.05
N ALA A 143 27.45 33.45 4.38
CA ALA A 143 27.41 32.00 4.43
C ALA A 143 28.00 31.44 3.13
N PRO A 144 28.83 30.38 3.17
CA PRO A 144 29.49 29.87 1.98
C PRO A 144 28.42 29.45 0.97
N THR A 145 28.32 30.23 -0.12
CA THR A 145 27.46 29.93 -1.26
C THR A 145 28.06 28.71 -1.96
N ILE A 146 27.77 27.51 -1.46
CA ILE A 146 28.11 26.27 -2.13
C ILE A 146 27.37 26.31 -3.47
N SER A 147 28.11 26.43 -4.57
CA SER A 147 27.53 26.36 -5.91
C SER A 147 26.66 25.09 -6.02
N SER A 148 25.42 25.27 -6.47
CA SER A 148 24.44 24.19 -6.71
C SER A 148 25.03 23.06 -7.56
N ASP A 149 26.03 23.34 -8.40
CA ASP A 149 26.68 22.36 -9.28
C ASP A 149 27.53 21.33 -8.53
N LYS A 150 27.92 21.62 -7.28
CA LYS A 150 28.62 20.65 -6.41
C LYS A 150 27.67 19.80 -5.57
N LEU A 151 26.40 20.17 -5.47
CA LEU A 151 25.43 19.49 -4.61
C LEU A 151 24.90 18.22 -5.28
N LYS A 152 25.00 17.10 -4.56
CA LYS A 152 24.56 15.78 -5.02
C LYS A 152 23.09 15.53 -4.69
N THR A 153 22.49 14.56 -5.37
CA THR A 153 21.18 14.00 -5.01
C THR A 153 21.35 13.00 -3.86
N LEU A 154 20.50 13.07 -2.83
CA LEU A 154 20.41 12.02 -1.82
C LEU A 154 19.24 11.10 -2.16
N VAL A 155 19.47 9.81 -2.34
CA VAL A 155 18.40 8.80 -2.38
C VAL A 155 18.42 8.05 -1.07
N ILE A 156 17.34 8.12 -0.30
CA ILE A 156 17.21 7.45 0.99
C ILE A 156 15.94 6.62 1.03
N GLY A 157 16.04 5.40 1.52
CA GLY A 157 14.88 4.54 1.61
C GLY A 157 15.18 3.16 2.11
N ASP A 158 14.25 2.24 1.87
CA ASP A 158 14.39 0.85 2.30
C ASP A 158 15.28 0.01 1.36
N SER A 159 15.23 -1.32 1.50
CA SER A 159 16.00 -2.26 0.68
C SER A 159 15.77 -2.13 -0.82
N ILE A 160 14.66 -1.55 -1.27
CA ILE A 160 14.37 -1.31 -2.70
C ILE A 160 15.37 -0.30 -3.29
N THR A 161 15.84 0.66 -2.48
CA THR A 161 16.77 1.71 -2.95
C THR A 161 18.17 1.20 -3.26
N ARG A 162 18.55 0.03 -2.73
CA ARG A 162 19.89 -0.57 -2.92
C ARG A 162 20.27 -0.74 -4.39
N SER A 163 19.31 -1.05 -5.23
CA SER A 163 19.53 -1.36 -6.65
C SER A 163 19.36 -0.15 -7.57
N ILE A 164 19.08 1.05 -7.02
CA ILE A 164 18.91 2.26 -7.82
C ILE A 164 20.27 2.70 -8.36
N ARG A 165 20.30 2.98 -9.67
CA ARG A 165 21.46 3.53 -10.38
C ARG A 165 21.00 4.69 -11.24
N LEU A 166 21.24 5.91 -10.76
CA LEU A 166 20.92 7.13 -11.50
C LEU A 166 22.00 7.43 -12.55
N LYS A 167 21.63 8.16 -13.60
CA LYS A 167 22.55 8.53 -14.68
C LYS A 167 23.69 9.44 -14.17
N THR A 168 24.81 9.47 -14.91
CA THR A 168 26.03 10.21 -14.53
C THR A 168 25.83 11.71 -14.35
N ASN A 169 24.87 12.30 -15.07
CA ASN A 169 24.45 13.70 -14.93
C ASN A 169 23.65 13.99 -13.64
N HIS A 170 23.30 12.96 -12.86
CA HIS A 170 22.69 13.06 -11.54
C HIS A 170 23.56 12.36 -10.49
N PRO A 171 24.69 12.97 -10.07
CA PRO A 171 25.56 12.37 -9.07
C PRO A 171 24.78 12.18 -7.77
N ALA A 172 24.63 10.92 -7.33
CA ALA A 172 23.76 10.57 -6.22
C ALA A 172 24.48 9.79 -5.12
N ILE A 173 24.09 10.05 -3.88
CA ILE A 173 24.47 9.26 -2.70
C ILE A 173 23.27 8.40 -2.33
N ILE A 174 23.45 7.08 -2.31
CA ILE A 174 22.38 6.12 -1.99
C ILE A 174 22.52 5.67 -0.53
N HIS A 175 21.53 6.00 0.30
CA HIS A 175 21.38 5.54 1.68
C HIS A 175 20.27 4.49 1.76
N CYS A 176 20.65 3.23 1.58
CA CYS A 176 19.75 2.10 1.75
C CYS A 176 19.68 1.67 3.22
N LEU A 177 18.46 1.61 3.77
CA LEU A 177 18.15 1.14 5.11
C LEU A 177 17.31 -0.14 5.01
N PRO A 178 17.92 -1.35 4.99
CA PRO A 178 17.15 -2.59 4.82
C PRO A 178 16.15 -2.79 5.96
N GLY A 179 14.88 -3.05 5.63
CA GLY A 179 13.80 -3.10 6.63
C GLY A 179 13.41 -1.73 7.21
N GLY A 180 14.04 -0.65 6.75
CA GLY A 180 13.81 0.70 7.21
C GLY A 180 12.39 1.17 6.94
N ARG A 181 11.88 1.93 7.91
CA ARG A 181 10.57 2.59 7.92
C ARG A 181 10.75 4.09 7.82
N ALA A 182 9.64 4.82 7.67
CA ALA A 182 9.68 6.29 7.63
C ALA A 182 10.31 6.91 8.90
N THR A 183 10.17 6.27 10.07
CA THR A 183 10.84 6.68 11.31
C THR A 183 12.36 6.61 11.22
N ASP A 184 12.86 5.57 10.56
CA ASP A 184 14.30 5.29 10.46
C ASP A 184 14.95 6.24 9.46
N VAL A 185 14.24 6.55 8.36
CA VAL A 185 14.62 7.63 7.43
C VAL A 185 14.72 8.97 8.15
N LYS A 186 13.71 9.33 8.96
CA LYS A 186 13.73 10.56 9.76
C LYS A 186 14.94 10.61 10.71
N ALA A 187 15.22 9.51 11.40
CA ALA A 187 16.36 9.43 12.32
C ALA A 187 17.70 9.57 11.58
N ASN A 188 17.84 8.94 10.41
CA ASN A 188 19.03 9.08 9.56
C ASN A 188 19.21 10.53 9.09
N LEU A 189 18.14 11.17 8.58
CA LEU A 189 18.19 12.57 8.14
C LEU A 189 18.59 13.51 9.28
N LYS A 190 18.08 13.31 10.49
CA LYS A 190 18.51 14.06 11.67
C LYS A 190 19.99 13.87 11.98
N THR A 191 20.50 12.65 11.86
CA THR A 191 21.91 12.34 12.10
C THR A 191 22.81 13.02 11.07
N VAL A 192 22.42 13.01 9.79
CA VAL A 192 23.15 13.71 8.73
C VAL A 192 23.10 15.23 8.96
N LEU A 193 21.95 15.78 9.35
CA LEU A 193 21.82 17.20 9.70
C LEU A 193 22.65 17.58 10.94
N ALA A 194 22.77 16.69 11.92
CA ALA A 194 23.59 16.94 13.10
C ALA A 194 25.09 16.98 12.75
N LYS A 195 25.56 16.04 11.92
CA LYS A 195 26.93 16.06 11.38
C LYS A 195 27.20 17.29 10.52
N ALA A 196 26.17 17.84 9.89
CA ALA A 196 26.28 19.08 9.14
C ALA A 196 26.61 20.30 10.01
N LYS A 197 26.09 20.34 11.23
CA LYS A 197 26.34 21.45 12.17
C LYS A 197 27.74 21.42 12.78
N THR A 198 28.44 20.29 12.71
CA THR A 198 29.79 20.12 13.27
C THR A 198 30.91 20.38 12.26
N GLY A 199 30.62 21.03 11.12
CA GLY A 199 31.63 21.51 10.17
C GLY A 199 31.57 20.90 8.76
N GLU A 200 30.80 19.84 8.53
CA GLU A 200 30.55 19.28 7.19
C GLU A 200 29.11 19.56 6.73
N CYS A 201 28.75 20.80 6.40
CA CYS A 201 27.41 21.13 5.89
C CYS A 201 27.05 20.28 4.64
N ARG A 202 26.33 19.17 4.84
CA ARG A 202 25.83 18.28 3.77
C ARG A 202 24.39 18.63 3.45
N GLU A 203 24.24 19.71 2.71
CA GLU A 203 23.01 19.98 1.99
C GLU A 203 23.00 19.17 0.68
N TYR A 204 21.81 18.90 0.17
CA TYR A 204 21.62 18.16 -1.07
C TYR A 204 20.84 19.00 -2.06
N ARG A 205 21.16 18.84 -3.34
CA ARG A 205 20.43 19.52 -4.42
C ARG A 205 18.99 19.01 -4.41
N ASP A 206 18.83 17.72 -4.64
CA ASP A 206 17.56 17.02 -4.61
C ASP A 206 17.61 15.89 -3.57
N ILE A 207 16.46 15.56 -2.97
CA ILE A 207 16.33 14.42 -2.07
C ILE A 207 15.19 13.53 -2.58
N VAL A 208 15.47 12.24 -2.74
CA VAL A 208 14.50 11.21 -3.11
C VAL A 208 14.26 10.30 -1.91
N ILE A 209 13.00 10.19 -1.47
CA ILE A 209 12.59 9.29 -0.39
C ILE A 209 11.80 8.11 -0.99
N HIS A 210 12.19 6.88 -0.67
CA HIS A 210 11.43 5.67 -1.02
C HIS A 210 11.20 4.80 0.21
N VAL A 211 10.00 4.87 0.79
CA VAL A 211 9.58 4.08 1.95
C VAL A 211 8.07 3.83 1.92
N GLY A 212 7.62 2.92 2.80
CA GLY A 212 6.20 2.70 3.07
C GLY A 212 5.83 1.23 3.13
N THR A 213 6.54 0.37 2.38
CA THR A 213 6.21 -1.06 2.34
C THR A 213 6.47 -1.75 3.68
N ASN A 214 7.54 -1.38 4.39
CA ASN A 214 7.78 -1.88 5.75
C ASN A 214 6.80 -1.27 6.77
N ASP A 215 6.42 0.00 6.61
CA ASP A 215 5.49 0.68 7.50
C ASP A 215 4.09 0.07 7.45
N VAL A 216 3.58 -0.29 6.27
CA VAL A 216 2.23 -0.89 6.16
C VAL A 216 2.12 -2.27 6.82
N ARG A 217 3.24 -2.97 7.01
CA ARG A 217 3.27 -4.25 7.74
C ARG A 217 2.91 -4.09 9.21
N MET A 218 3.11 -2.90 9.78
CA MET A 218 2.71 -2.57 11.15
C MET A 218 1.19 -2.37 11.29
N LYS A 219 0.44 -2.37 10.19
CA LYS A 219 -1.02 -2.24 10.15
C LYS A 219 -1.58 -0.94 10.75
N GLN A 220 -0.77 0.11 10.87
CA GLN A 220 -1.15 1.40 11.47
C GLN A 220 -1.11 2.54 10.44
N SER A 221 -2.15 2.66 9.60
CA SER A 221 -2.18 3.60 8.46
C SER A 221 -1.93 5.06 8.87
N GLU A 222 -2.64 5.55 9.89
CA GLU A 222 -2.51 6.96 10.31
C GLU A 222 -1.15 7.27 10.94
N VAL A 223 -0.54 6.29 11.60
CA VAL A 223 0.83 6.41 12.13
C VAL A 223 1.83 6.45 10.98
N THR A 224 1.69 5.56 10.00
CA THR A 224 2.52 5.54 8.78
C THR A 224 2.45 6.88 8.05
N LYS A 225 1.26 7.43 7.83
CA LYS A 225 1.07 8.74 7.18
C LYS A 225 1.79 9.86 7.94
N ARG A 226 1.64 9.92 9.27
CA ARG A 226 2.32 10.89 10.13
C ARG A 226 3.84 10.74 10.09
N ASN A 227 4.35 9.51 10.08
CA ASN A 227 5.78 9.24 10.02
C ASN A 227 6.38 9.68 8.67
N ILE A 228 5.71 9.37 7.55
CA ILE A 228 6.11 9.82 6.21
C ILE A 228 6.13 11.34 6.13
N ALA A 229 5.08 12.01 6.63
CA ALA A 229 5.02 13.47 6.69
C ALA A 229 6.19 14.05 7.49
N SER A 230 6.51 13.45 8.64
CA SER A 230 7.61 13.89 9.50
C SER A 230 8.99 13.67 8.87
N ALA A 231 9.17 12.57 8.12
CA ALA A 231 10.39 12.30 7.37
C ALA A 231 10.59 13.33 6.25
N CYS A 232 9.54 13.61 5.46
CA CYS A 232 9.58 14.61 4.40
C CYS A 232 9.86 16.02 4.94
N LYS A 233 9.25 16.40 6.06
CA LYS A 233 9.54 17.68 6.74
C LYS A 233 11.00 17.78 7.18
N SER A 234 11.60 16.66 7.58
CA SER A 234 13.02 16.62 7.97
C SER A 234 13.94 16.73 6.75
N ALA A 235 13.61 16.02 5.67
CA ALA A 235 14.37 16.10 4.41
C ALA A 235 14.34 17.50 3.80
N ARG A 236 13.18 18.17 3.84
CA ARG A 236 13.02 19.53 3.30
C ARG A 236 13.97 20.55 3.92
N LYS A 237 14.41 20.35 5.16
CA LYS A 237 15.39 21.22 5.84
C LYS A 237 16.81 21.14 5.24
N MET A 238 17.09 20.10 4.47
CA MET A 238 18.41 19.82 3.89
C MET A 238 18.40 19.86 2.36
N CYS A 239 17.22 20.04 1.77
CA CYS A 239 16.99 19.99 0.34
C CYS A 239 16.97 21.41 -0.21
N ARG A 240 17.83 21.71 -1.18
CA ARG A 240 17.92 23.05 -1.80
C ARG A 240 16.96 23.25 -2.97
N HIS A 241 16.67 22.18 -3.73
CA HIS A 241 15.91 22.25 -4.96
C HIS A 241 14.62 21.42 -4.88
N ARG A 242 14.62 20.11 -5.19
CA ARG A 242 13.40 19.28 -5.15
C ARG A 242 13.45 18.17 -4.13
N LEU A 243 12.37 18.06 -3.37
CA LEU A 243 12.03 16.86 -2.61
C LEU A 243 11.11 16.00 -3.45
N ILE A 244 11.55 14.77 -3.72
CA ILE A 244 10.84 13.78 -4.52
C ILE A 244 10.47 12.60 -3.62
N VAL A 245 9.23 12.15 -3.68
CA VAL A 245 8.78 10.91 -3.04
C VAL A 245 8.55 9.87 -4.13
N SER A 246 9.31 8.78 -4.06
CA SER A 246 9.12 7.61 -4.92
C SER A 246 8.13 6.67 -4.25
N GLY A 247 6.97 6.47 -4.91
CA GLY A 247 5.90 5.63 -4.39
C GLY A 247 6.33 4.16 -4.23
N PRO A 248 5.73 3.43 -3.26
CA PRO A 248 6.06 2.04 -3.02
C PRO A 248 5.69 1.16 -4.21
N LEU A 249 6.43 0.07 -4.41
CA LEU A 249 6.17 -0.89 -5.48
C LEU A 249 4.96 -1.77 -5.14
N PRO A 250 4.17 -2.24 -6.13
CA PRO A 250 3.14 -3.24 -5.90
C PRO A 250 3.79 -4.53 -5.37
N VAL A 251 3.11 -5.19 -4.43
CA VAL A 251 3.58 -6.44 -3.82
C VAL A 251 2.83 -7.62 -4.42
N ARG A 252 3.54 -8.71 -4.72
CA ARG A 252 2.98 -9.98 -5.20
C ARG A 252 3.00 -11.03 -4.08
N GLY A 253 1.93 -11.80 -3.96
CA GLY A 253 1.84 -12.94 -3.03
C GLY A 253 1.13 -12.65 -1.69
N SER A 254 0.60 -11.45 -1.50
CA SER A 254 -0.25 -11.11 -0.34
C SER A 254 -1.26 -10.04 -0.70
N ASP A 255 -2.54 -10.41 -0.76
CA ASP A 255 -3.62 -9.49 -1.12
C ASP A 255 -3.83 -8.40 -0.05
N GLU A 256 -3.68 -8.75 1.24
CA GLU A 256 -3.73 -7.78 2.33
C GLU A 256 -2.62 -6.74 2.18
N LEU A 257 -1.38 -7.18 1.96
CA LEU A 257 -0.24 -6.28 1.82
C LEU A 257 -0.38 -5.44 0.56
N TYR A 258 -0.78 -6.04 -0.57
CA TYR A 258 -1.07 -5.34 -1.81
C TYR A 258 -2.13 -4.23 -1.61
N SER A 259 -3.24 -4.55 -0.95
CA SER A 259 -4.31 -3.58 -0.67
C SER A 259 -3.81 -2.42 0.20
N ARG A 260 -3.03 -2.70 1.25
CA ARG A 260 -2.47 -1.64 2.11
C ARG A 260 -1.45 -0.77 1.37
N VAL A 261 -0.56 -1.37 0.60
CA VAL A 261 0.45 -0.65 -0.20
C VAL A 261 -0.22 0.20 -1.28
N SER A 262 -1.26 -0.32 -1.95
CA SER A 262 -2.01 0.43 -2.99
C SER A 262 -2.75 1.63 -2.40
N GLN A 263 -3.41 1.46 -1.25
CA GLN A 263 -4.04 2.56 -0.53
C GLN A 263 -3.02 3.62 -0.10
N LEU A 264 -1.85 3.19 0.38
CA LEU A 264 -0.77 4.09 0.74
C LEU A 264 -0.24 4.86 -0.49
N ASN A 265 0.03 4.17 -1.61
CA ASN A 265 0.47 4.78 -2.86
C ASN A 265 -0.55 5.81 -3.36
N ARG A 266 -1.84 5.48 -3.33
CA ARG A 266 -2.92 6.39 -3.72
C ARG A 266 -2.95 7.63 -2.84
N TRP A 267 -2.90 7.46 -1.51
CA TRP A 267 -2.85 8.60 -0.59
C TRP A 267 -1.62 9.49 -0.83
N MET A 268 -0.44 8.89 -1.04
CA MET A 268 0.77 9.65 -1.36
C MET A 268 0.60 10.47 -2.64
N LYS A 269 0.08 9.84 -3.70
CA LYS A 269 -0.13 10.44 -5.01
C LYS A 269 -1.17 11.55 -5.02
N THR A 270 -2.35 11.31 -4.43
CA THR A 270 -3.52 12.18 -4.63
C THR A 270 -3.75 13.17 -3.51
N VAL A 271 -3.17 12.95 -2.33
CA VAL A 271 -3.41 13.79 -1.15
C VAL A 271 -2.11 14.38 -0.63
N PHE A 272 -1.18 13.53 -0.20
CA PHE A 272 -0.02 13.98 0.57
C PHE A 272 0.94 14.81 -0.28
N CYS A 273 1.48 14.26 -1.37
CA CYS A 273 2.50 14.97 -2.15
C CYS A 273 1.98 16.27 -2.76
N PRO A 274 0.76 16.32 -3.37
CA PRO A 274 0.17 17.57 -3.83
C PRO A 274 0.01 18.61 -2.72
N SER A 275 -0.54 18.22 -1.55
CA SER A 275 -0.75 19.16 -0.42
C SER A 275 0.56 19.74 0.13
N GLN A 276 1.67 19.02 -0.02
CA GLN A 276 2.98 19.43 0.47
C GLN A 276 3.87 20.05 -0.61
N LYS A 277 3.38 20.22 -1.84
CA LYS A 277 4.19 20.63 -3.01
C LYS A 277 5.47 19.77 -3.11
N ILE A 278 5.29 18.46 -3.06
CA ILE A 278 6.33 17.43 -3.22
C ILE A 278 6.08 16.75 -4.56
N GLU A 279 7.15 16.53 -5.33
CA GLU A 279 7.04 15.76 -6.56
C GLU A 279 6.88 14.27 -6.24
N PHE A 280 5.95 13.59 -6.92
CA PHE A 280 5.65 12.20 -6.68
C PHE A 280 5.95 11.34 -7.91
N VAL A 281 6.80 10.32 -7.74
CA VAL A 281 7.09 9.33 -8.77
C VAL A 281 6.19 8.12 -8.54
N ASP A 282 5.14 8.00 -9.35
CA ASP A 282 4.23 6.85 -9.33
C ASP A 282 4.83 5.67 -10.11
N ASN A 283 5.37 4.70 -9.39
CA ASN A 283 5.95 3.49 -10.00
C ASN A 283 4.89 2.45 -10.37
N TRP A 284 3.64 2.62 -9.92
CA TRP A 284 2.60 1.61 -10.10
C TRP A 284 2.36 1.23 -11.56
N PRO A 285 2.19 2.17 -12.51
CA PRO A 285 1.93 1.82 -13.92
C PRO A 285 3.09 1.08 -14.59
N SER A 286 4.31 1.26 -14.10
CA SER A 286 5.48 0.57 -14.62
C SER A 286 5.54 -0.89 -14.14
N PHE A 287 5.11 -1.16 -12.91
CA PHE A 287 5.22 -2.48 -12.28
C PHE A 287 3.93 -3.31 -12.30
N TRP A 288 2.78 -2.67 -12.51
CA TRP A 288 1.46 -3.29 -12.50
C TRP A 288 0.86 -3.34 -13.88
N ASP A 289 0.22 -4.46 -14.19
CA ASP A 289 -0.57 -4.64 -15.40
C ASP A 289 -2.06 -4.61 -15.03
N SER A 290 -2.71 -3.49 -15.33
CA SER A 290 -4.11 -3.26 -14.96
C SER A 290 -5.09 -4.29 -15.56
N PRO A 291 -4.97 -4.69 -16.85
CA PRO A 291 -5.81 -5.73 -17.44
C PRO A 291 -5.74 -7.08 -16.73
N THR A 292 -4.53 -7.53 -16.36
CA THR A 292 -4.36 -8.85 -15.73
C THR A 292 -4.42 -8.80 -14.20
N ASN A 293 -4.50 -7.60 -13.63
CA ASN A 293 -4.45 -7.35 -12.18
C ASN A 293 -3.27 -8.08 -11.52
N ARG A 294 -2.10 -8.03 -12.17
CA ARG A 294 -0.87 -8.68 -11.73
C ARG A 294 0.34 -7.78 -11.91
N THR A 295 1.40 -8.06 -11.13
CA THR A 295 2.70 -7.45 -11.37
C THR A 295 3.27 -7.94 -12.69
N LYS A 296 3.84 -7.04 -13.50
CA LYS A 296 4.44 -7.42 -14.79
C LYS A 296 5.56 -8.45 -14.59
N PRO A 297 5.62 -9.51 -15.43
CA PRO A 297 6.61 -10.56 -15.30
C PRO A 297 8.05 -10.02 -15.32
N GLY A 298 8.91 -10.60 -14.50
CA GLY A 298 10.35 -10.30 -14.49
C GLY A 298 10.74 -8.96 -13.89
N LEU A 299 9.81 -8.15 -13.34
CA LEU A 299 10.13 -6.88 -12.69
C LEU A 299 10.37 -7.00 -11.18
N LEU A 300 9.74 -7.98 -10.53
CA LEU A 300 9.98 -8.32 -9.13
C LEU A 300 10.73 -9.65 -9.04
N ARG A 301 11.48 -9.84 -7.96
CA ARG A 301 12.13 -11.11 -7.62
C ARG A 301 11.08 -12.17 -7.23
N SER A 302 11.57 -13.39 -7.00
CA SER A 302 10.73 -14.51 -6.53
C SER A 302 9.98 -14.17 -5.25
N ASP A 303 10.58 -13.37 -4.37
CA ASP A 303 9.99 -12.87 -3.11
C ASP A 303 8.77 -11.95 -3.30
N GLY A 304 8.49 -11.49 -4.52
CA GLY A 304 7.33 -10.63 -4.82
C GLY A 304 7.40 -9.23 -4.21
N LEU A 305 8.55 -8.81 -3.70
CA LEU A 305 8.75 -7.54 -2.99
C LEU A 305 9.87 -6.71 -3.62
N HIS A 306 11.05 -7.31 -3.77
CA HIS A 306 12.22 -6.59 -4.24
C HIS A 306 12.25 -6.54 -5.77
N PRO A 307 12.69 -5.43 -6.37
CA PRO A 307 12.84 -5.36 -7.82
C PRO A 307 13.93 -6.34 -8.29
N SER A 308 13.70 -6.94 -9.47
CA SER A 308 14.77 -7.59 -10.24
C SER A 308 15.74 -6.54 -10.78
N TRP A 309 16.81 -6.96 -11.46
CA TRP A 309 17.67 -6.03 -12.20
C TRP A 309 16.87 -5.16 -13.20
N ARG A 310 15.96 -5.78 -13.96
CA ARG A 310 15.10 -5.08 -14.92
C ARG A 310 14.12 -4.14 -14.21
N GLY A 311 13.54 -4.55 -13.09
CA GLY A 311 12.70 -3.68 -12.27
C GLY A 311 13.47 -2.48 -11.70
N ALA A 312 14.69 -2.70 -11.22
CA ALA A 312 15.53 -1.65 -10.67
C ALA A 312 15.94 -0.63 -11.73
N LEU A 313 16.19 -1.06 -12.97
CA LEU A 313 16.45 -0.17 -14.10
C LEU A 313 15.24 0.73 -14.40
N ILE A 314 14.03 0.17 -14.42
CA ILE A 314 12.79 0.93 -14.61
C ILE A 314 12.58 1.93 -13.47
N LEU A 315 12.74 1.49 -12.22
CA LEU A 315 12.64 2.36 -11.04
C LEU A 315 13.64 3.53 -11.13
N SER A 316 14.90 3.23 -11.48
CA SER A 316 15.93 4.25 -11.64
C SER A 316 15.57 5.24 -12.75
N THR A 317 15.09 4.75 -13.89
CA THR A 317 14.66 5.58 -15.02
C THR A 317 13.51 6.52 -14.66
N ASN A 318 12.54 6.04 -13.87
CA ASN A 318 11.42 6.87 -13.41
C ASN A 318 11.90 7.99 -12.48
N ILE A 319 12.84 7.69 -11.58
CA ILE A 319 13.45 8.69 -10.69
C ILE A 319 14.30 9.68 -11.48
N ASP A 320 15.11 9.22 -12.44
CA ASP A 320 15.91 10.09 -13.32
C ASP A 320 15.05 11.02 -14.16
N ARG A 321 13.87 10.57 -14.59
CA ARG A 321 12.91 11.42 -15.32
C ARG A 321 12.42 12.57 -14.44
N ALA A 322 12.11 12.29 -13.18
CA ALA A 322 11.71 13.30 -12.21
C ALA A 322 12.87 14.27 -11.85
N LEU A 323 14.10 13.77 -11.87
CA LEU A 323 15.29 14.59 -11.64
C LEU A 323 15.68 15.45 -12.86
N THR A 324 15.29 15.09 -14.07
CA THR A 324 15.51 15.93 -15.25
C THR A 324 14.51 17.09 -15.26
N PRO A 325 14.93 18.37 -15.34
CA PRO A 325 14.00 19.48 -15.54
C PRO A 325 13.18 19.24 -16.82
N LEU A 326 11.87 19.41 -16.76
CA LEU A 326 11.08 19.53 -17.98
C LEU A 326 11.58 20.79 -18.69
N ALA A 327 12.03 20.65 -19.94
CA ALA A 327 12.36 21.81 -20.75
C ALA A 327 11.15 22.76 -20.75
N PRO A 328 11.35 24.08 -20.60
CA PRO A 328 10.25 25.01 -20.76
C PRO A 328 9.64 24.79 -22.15
N GLN A 329 8.35 24.48 -22.17
CA GLN A 329 7.56 24.49 -23.41
C GLN A 329 7.23 25.93 -23.79
#